data_AF-A0A1L7BGB3-F1
#
_entry.id   AF-A0A1L7BGB3-F1
#
_cell.length_a   1.000
_cell.length_b   1.000
_cell.length_c   1.000
_cell.angle_alpha   90.00
_cell.angle_beta   90.00
_cell.angle_gamma   90.00
#
_symmetry.space_group_name_H-M   'P 1'
#
loop_
_entity.id
_entity.type
_entity.pdbx_description
1 polymer ?
#
loop_
_entity_poly.entity_id
_entity_poly.type
_entity_poly.pdbx_seq_one_letter_code
_entity_poly.pdbx_strand_id
1 'polypeptide(L)'
;MAFNVKKEESFSKIMPVIKVVGVGGAGCNAVNRMVESGIDDVKFIAVNTDAQVLEVSKADEIVQIGEKLTKGLGAGGNPKVGEEAALEDKKKLEEILRGTDMLFITAGFGGGTGTGAAPVIAEIAKNLGILTVAVVTTPFYFEGDPRWKAAMQGIRKIHQHVDTLIKISNNKLLEEFSSDITFVDAFKKADETLYQGIKGISELITKRGIINLDFADIESVMRNAGAAMLGIGVGKGENRATIAARNALESKLVEHPIENANSIILNITASNSFKLHEMQEAAVIIRQTCSENADLKLGINVDPEMPEDEVRVTLIATGLEREEDFLYSQEDIPALFKFGLEVMGNDGKKV
;
A
#
# COMPACT_ATOMS: atom_id res chain seq x y z
N MET A 1 -34.93 -45.21 -12.90
CA MET A 1 -34.64 -44.33 -11.74
C MET A 1 -34.06 -43.04 -12.28
N ALA A 2 -34.84 -41.97 -12.32
CA ALA A 2 -34.32 -40.64 -12.62
C ALA A 2 -33.57 -40.15 -11.39
N PHE A 3 -32.28 -39.85 -11.54
CA PHE A 3 -31.49 -39.21 -10.49
C PHE A 3 -32.00 -37.78 -10.34
N ASN A 4 -32.83 -37.57 -9.34
CA ASN A 4 -33.31 -36.26 -8.96
C ASN A 4 -32.19 -35.58 -8.16
N VAL A 5 -31.29 -34.88 -8.85
CA VAL A 5 -30.31 -34.01 -8.19
C VAL A 5 -31.12 -32.86 -7.61
N LYS A 6 -31.41 -32.96 -6.31
CA LYS A 6 -31.86 -31.79 -5.54
C LYS A 6 -30.79 -30.73 -5.73
N LYS A 7 -31.18 -29.59 -6.27
CA LYS A 7 -30.35 -28.39 -6.33
C LYS A 7 -30.05 -28.02 -4.87
N GLU A 8 -28.89 -28.44 -4.38
CA GLU A 8 -28.42 -28.12 -3.04
C GLU A 8 -28.41 -26.59 -2.86
N GLU A 9 -28.64 -26.20 -1.62
CA GLU A 9 -28.73 -24.85 -1.11
C GLU A 9 -27.68 -23.93 -1.74
N SER A 10 -28.06 -22.68 -1.99
CA SER A 10 -27.16 -21.68 -2.57
C SER A 10 -25.84 -21.69 -1.80
N PHE A 11 -24.75 -22.09 -2.46
CA PHE A 11 -23.40 -21.86 -1.95
C PHE A 11 -23.24 -20.36 -1.78
N SER A 12 -23.46 -19.85 -0.57
CA SER A 12 -23.05 -18.50 -0.20
C SER A 12 -21.54 -18.50 -0.31
N LYS A 13 -21.02 -17.92 -1.39
CA LYS A 13 -19.58 -17.83 -1.63
C LYS A 13 -18.95 -17.15 -0.42
N ILE A 14 -18.13 -17.88 0.34
CA ILE A 14 -17.36 -17.34 1.45
C ILE A 14 -16.40 -16.32 0.84
N MET A 15 -16.62 -15.04 1.08
CA MET A 15 -15.67 -13.99 0.71
C MET A 15 -14.70 -13.79 1.86
N PRO A 16 -13.39 -13.61 1.58
CA PRO A 16 -12.42 -13.30 2.62
C PRO A 16 -12.79 -11.98 3.29
N VAL A 17 -12.70 -11.94 4.62
CA VAL A 17 -12.91 -10.73 5.42
C VAL A 17 -11.63 -9.90 5.37
N ILE A 18 -11.68 -8.79 4.63
CA ILE A 18 -10.57 -7.86 4.49
C ILE A 18 -10.80 -6.66 5.41
N LYS A 19 -9.77 -6.31 6.18
CA LYS A 19 -9.76 -5.08 7.00
C LYS A 19 -8.59 -4.18 6.63
N VAL A 20 -8.80 -2.87 6.75
CA VAL A 20 -7.78 -1.84 6.54
C VAL A 20 -7.65 -1.03 7.81
N VAL A 21 -6.46 -1.05 8.44
CA VAL A 21 -6.15 -0.30 9.65
C VAL A 21 -5.24 0.88 9.30
N GLY A 22 -5.75 2.09 9.49
CA GLY A 22 -4.97 3.33 9.42
C GLY A 22 -4.40 3.71 10.77
N VAL A 23 -3.08 3.74 10.91
CA VAL A 23 -2.39 3.99 12.19
C VAL A 23 -1.75 5.37 12.24
N GLY A 24 -2.10 6.16 13.25
CA GLY A 24 -1.64 7.54 13.42
C GLY A 24 -2.27 8.50 12.40
N GLY A 25 -1.82 9.76 12.39
CA GLY A 25 -2.43 10.82 11.57
C GLY A 25 -2.49 10.51 10.08
N ALA A 26 -1.34 10.22 9.44
CA ALA A 26 -1.30 9.91 8.01
C ALA A 26 -2.09 8.65 7.65
N GLY A 27 -2.02 7.60 8.48
CA GLY A 27 -2.82 6.38 8.25
C GLY A 27 -4.33 6.64 8.35
N CYS A 28 -4.77 7.41 9.35
CA CYS A 28 -6.16 7.81 9.50
C CYS A 28 -6.65 8.68 8.32
N ASN A 29 -5.81 9.59 7.82
CA ASN A 29 -6.12 10.40 6.64
C ASN A 29 -6.29 9.53 5.39
N ALA A 30 -5.37 8.58 5.17
CA ALA A 30 -5.46 7.63 4.07
C ALA A 30 -6.75 6.80 4.14
N VAL A 31 -7.12 6.29 5.33
CA VAL A 31 -8.40 5.58 5.55
C VAL A 31 -9.60 6.47 5.25
N ASN A 32 -9.63 7.71 5.74
CA ASN A 32 -10.73 8.64 5.45
C ASN A 32 -10.93 8.83 3.95
N ARG A 33 -9.83 8.96 3.20
CA ARG A 33 -9.89 9.07 1.74
C ARG A 33 -10.35 7.78 1.07
N MET A 34 -9.94 6.62 1.56
CA MET A 34 -10.41 5.33 1.03
C MET A 34 -11.93 5.17 1.20
N VAL A 35 -12.47 5.57 2.36
CA VAL A 35 -13.92 5.60 2.62
C VAL A 35 -14.61 6.57 1.66
N GLU A 36 -14.08 7.78 1.51
CA GLU A 36 -14.64 8.78 0.57
C GLU A 36 -14.61 8.33 -0.89
N SER A 37 -13.60 7.54 -1.27
CA SER A 37 -13.40 7.05 -2.63
C SER A 37 -14.22 5.79 -2.95
N GLY A 38 -14.93 5.23 -1.96
CA GLY A 38 -15.82 4.08 -2.14
C GLY A 38 -15.10 2.78 -2.48
N ILE A 39 -14.09 2.39 -1.69
CA ILE A 39 -13.58 1.01 -1.78
C ILE A 39 -14.59 0.09 -1.09
N ASP A 40 -15.28 -0.73 -1.88
CA ASP A 40 -16.26 -1.70 -1.40
C ASP A 40 -15.60 -2.95 -0.80
N ASP A 41 -16.37 -3.70 -0.02
CA ASP A 41 -16.02 -5.03 0.52
C ASP A 41 -14.77 -5.08 1.42
N VAL A 42 -14.39 -3.95 2.00
CA VAL A 42 -13.36 -3.84 3.04
C VAL A 42 -13.90 -3.10 4.26
N LYS A 43 -13.45 -3.48 5.45
CA LYS A 43 -13.81 -2.78 6.69
C LYS A 43 -12.66 -1.89 7.16
N PHE A 44 -12.96 -0.63 7.43
CA PHE A 44 -11.99 0.39 7.81
C PHE A 44 -11.89 0.57 9.32
N ILE A 45 -10.66 0.66 9.82
CA ILE A 45 -10.36 0.89 11.23
C ILE A 45 -9.36 2.06 11.32
N ALA A 46 -9.68 3.07 12.12
CA ALA A 46 -8.76 4.15 12.45
C ALA A 46 -8.18 3.94 13.86
N VAL A 47 -6.85 3.93 13.99
CA VAL A 47 -6.14 3.75 15.26
C VAL A 47 -5.25 4.95 15.53
N ASN A 48 -5.46 5.64 16.65
CA ASN A 48 -4.61 6.78 17.01
C ASN A 48 -4.54 7.01 18.52
N THR A 49 -3.49 7.69 18.97
CA THR A 49 -3.35 8.21 20.34
C THR A 49 -3.91 9.62 20.51
N ASP A 50 -4.18 10.31 19.40
CA ASP A 50 -4.77 11.64 19.34
C ASP A 50 -6.28 11.55 19.13
N ALA A 51 -7.05 11.99 20.12
CA ALA A 51 -8.50 11.92 20.09
C ALA A 51 -9.12 12.89 19.06
N GLN A 52 -8.47 14.02 18.78
CA GLN A 52 -8.99 15.02 17.82
C GLN A 52 -8.92 14.47 16.39
N VAL A 53 -7.87 13.71 16.07
CA VAL A 53 -7.77 13.04 14.77
C VAL A 53 -8.85 11.97 14.61
N LEU A 54 -9.19 11.26 15.69
CA LEU A 54 -10.21 10.22 15.65
C LEU A 54 -11.64 10.78 15.55
N GLU A 55 -11.90 11.96 16.13
CA GLU A 55 -13.21 12.61 16.10
C GLU A 55 -13.70 12.90 14.66
N VAL A 56 -12.77 13.17 13.75
CA VAL A 56 -13.07 13.43 12.32
C VAL A 56 -12.90 12.19 11.44
N SER A 57 -12.69 11.01 12.03
CA SER A 57 -12.53 9.77 11.26
C SER A 57 -13.83 9.33 10.61
N LYS A 58 -13.71 8.78 9.40
CA LYS A 58 -14.80 8.19 8.61
C LYS A 58 -14.76 6.66 8.61
N ALA A 59 -13.85 6.06 9.38
CA ALA A 59 -13.71 4.60 9.46
C ALA A 59 -14.94 3.95 10.11
N ASP A 60 -15.19 2.67 9.77
CA ASP A 60 -16.26 1.88 10.39
C ASP A 60 -16.03 1.67 11.88
N GLU A 61 -14.76 1.54 12.28
CA GLU A 61 -14.35 1.41 13.67
C GLU A 61 -13.22 2.38 14.03
N ILE A 62 -13.31 2.93 15.24
CA ILE A 62 -12.37 3.91 15.77
C ILE A 62 -11.76 3.37 17.07
N VAL A 63 -10.44 3.34 17.13
CA VAL A 63 -9.67 2.81 18.26
C VAL A 63 -8.71 3.87 18.76
N GLN A 64 -9.12 4.55 19.82
CA GLN A 64 -8.17 5.28 20.64
C GLN A 64 -7.30 4.29 21.41
N ILE A 65 -5.97 4.50 21.36
CA ILE A 65 -4.97 3.73 22.10
C ILE A 65 -4.15 4.63 23.02
N GLY A 66 -3.62 4.08 24.12
CA GLY A 66 -2.74 4.75 25.07
C GLY A 66 -3.39 5.91 25.82
N GLU A 67 -4.68 5.83 26.13
CA GLU A 67 -5.42 6.91 26.78
C GLU A 67 -4.77 7.35 28.10
N LYS A 68 -4.25 6.40 28.89
CA LYS A 68 -3.58 6.72 30.16
C LYS A 68 -2.22 7.39 29.95
N LEU A 69 -1.50 6.99 28.90
CA LEU A 69 -0.17 7.51 28.57
C LEU A 69 -0.23 8.91 27.95
N THR A 70 -1.12 9.12 26.99
CA THR A 70 -1.15 10.34 26.17
C THR A 70 -2.25 11.33 26.58
N LYS A 71 -3.23 10.88 27.36
CA LYS A 71 -4.45 11.65 27.69
C LYS A 71 -5.21 12.11 26.44
N GLY A 72 -5.08 11.36 25.33
CA GLY A 72 -5.69 11.70 24.05
C GLY A 72 -4.99 12.82 23.27
N LEU A 73 -3.77 13.23 23.66
CA LEU A 73 -3.03 14.34 23.04
C LEU A 73 -1.97 13.90 22.02
N GLY A 74 -1.96 12.62 21.66
CA GLY A 74 -0.98 12.07 20.73
C GLY A 74 0.37 11.67 21.35
N ALA A 75 1.22 11.03 20.54
CA ALA A 75 2.51 10.48 20.97
C ALA A 75 3.69 11.49 20.94
N GLY A 76 3.44 12.77 20.63
CA GLY A 76 4.49 13.81 20.63
C GLY A 76 5.67 13.55 19.70
N GLY A 77 5.46 12.81 18.60
CA GLY A 77 6.53 12.42 17.67
C GLY A 77 7.48 11.33 18.18
N ASN A 78 7.22 10.73 19.35
CA ASN A 78 8.05 9.68 19.92
C ASN A 78 7.50 8.28 19.61
N PRO A 79 8.21 7.45 18.80
CA PRO A 79 7.75 6.09 18.48
C PRO A 79 7.56 5.19 19.68
N LYS A 80 8.36 5.34 20.74
CA LYS A 80 8.22 4.52 21.96
C LYS A 80 6.87 4.72 22.63
N VAL A 81 6.37 5.95 22.64
CA VAL A 81 5.04 6.26 23.20
C VAL A 81 3.95 5.61 22.35
N GLY A 82 4.09 5.59 21.03
CA GLY A 82 3.16 4.90 20.13
C GLY A 82 3.15 3.38 20.35
N GLU A 83 4.32 2.79 20.55
CA GLU A 83 4.49 1.36 20.84
C GLU A 83 3.86 0.99 22.20
N GLU A 84 4.18 1.73 23.26
CA GLU A 84 3.59 1.54 24.60
C GLU A 84 2.07 1.72 24.60
N ALA A 85 1.56 2.71 23.84
CA ALA A 85 0.12 2.92 23.67
C ALA A 85 -0.58 1.72 23.03
N ALA A 86 0.01 1.14 21.99
CA ALA A 86 -0.56 -0.05 21.34
C ALA A 86 -0.51 -1.28 22.26
N LEU A 87 0.55 -1.41 23.06
CA LEU A 87 0.67 -2.49 24.05
C LEU A 87 -0.33 -2.34 25.20
N GLU A 88 -0.61 -1.12 25.66
CA GLU A 88 -1.64 -0.83 26.67
C GLU A 88 -3.01 -1.37 26.23
N ASP A 89 -3.36 -1.16 24.95
CA ASP A 89 -4.65 -1.52 24.37
C ASP A 89 -4.61 -2.81 23.51
N LYS A 90 -3.59 -3.66 23.72
CA LYS A 90 -3.40 -4.89 22.93
C LYS A 90 -4.64 -5.77 22.84
N LYS A 91 -5.37 -5.96 23.95
CA LYS A 91 -6.59 -6.79 23.97
C LYS A 91 -7.70 -6.25 23.08
N LYS A 92 -7.86 -4.92 23.07
CA LYS A 92 -8.85 -4.22 22.24
C LYS A 92 -8.51 -4.37 20.75
N LEU A 93 -7.24 -4.24 20.41
CA LEU A 93 -6.74 -4.47 19.05
C LEU A 93 -6.93 -5.94 18.63
N GLU A 94 -6.60 -6.90 19.50
CA GLU A 94 -6.83 -8.32 19.24
C GLU A 94 -8.31 -8.62 18.93
N GLU A 95 -9.23 -8.11 19.74
CA GLU A 95 -10.67 -8.32 19.56
C GLU A 95 -11.16 -7.79 18.22
N ILE A 96 -10.78 -6.57 17.85
CA ILE A 96 -11.14 -5.94 16.58
C ILE A 96 -10.58 -6.71 15.38
N LEU A 97 -9.40 -7.30 15.51
CA LEU A 97 -8.75 -8.03 14.42
C LEU A 97 -9.27 -9.48 14.26
N ARG A 98 -10.04 -10.03 15.20
CA ARG A 98 -10.59 -11.38 15.07
C ARG A 98 -11.50 -11.53 13.85
N GLY A 99 -11.48 -12.73 13.27
CA GLY A 99 -12.28 -13.11 12.10
C GLY A 99 -11.87 -12.39 10.81
N THR A 100 -10.64 -11.88 10.74
CA THR A 100 -10.07 -11.23 9.55
C THR A 100 -9.22 -12.25 8.81
N ASP A 101 -9.37 -12.36 7.49
CA ASP A 101 -8.52 -13.22 6.66
C ASP A 101 -7.29 -12.46 6.17
N MET A 102 -7.48 -11.17 5.85
CA MET A 102 -6.41 -10.29 5.38
C MET A 102 -6.50 -8.89 6.02
N LEU A 103 -5.37 -8.40 6.50
CA LEU A 103 -5.22 -7.09 7.12
C LEU A 103 -4.25 -6.23 6.33
N PHE A 104 -4.71 -5.09 5.85
CA PHE A 104 -3.86 -4.01 5.41
C PHE A 104 -3.57 -3.07 6.58
N ILE A 105 -2.30 -2.78 6.82
CA ILE A 105 -1.85 -1.77 7.78
C ILE A 105 -1.28 -0.61 7.00
N THR A 106 -1.83 0.59 7.17
CA THR A 106 -1.31 1.80 6.53
C THR A 106 -0.91 2.85 7.54
N ALA A 107 0.27 3.44 7.34
CA ALA A 107 0.83 4.43 8.24
C ALA A 107 1.90 5.28 7.55
N GLY A 108 1.96 6.56 7.92
CA GLY A 108 3.12 7.40 7.63
C GLY A 108 4.17 7.25 8.72
N PHE A 109 5.35 6.78 8.35
CA PHE A 109 6.45 6.55 9.29
C PHE A 109 7.30 7.82 9.47
N GLY A 110 7.89 7.95 10.65
CA GLY A 110 8.64 9.12 11.09
C GLY A 110 7.96 9.92 12.21
N GLY A 111 6.65 9.73 12.40
CA GLY A 111 5.91 10.23 13.57
C GLY A 111 6.01 9.31 14.80
N GLY A 112 5.22 9.60 15.84
CA GLY A 112 5.17 8.77 17.06
C GLY A 112 4.23 7.57 16.92
N THR A 113 2.94 7.83 16.70
CA THR A 113 1.91 6.79 16.71
C THR A 113 2.07 5.78 15.58
N GLY A 114 2.12 6.22 14.32
CA GLY A 114 2.23 5.33 13.15
C GLY A 114 3.47 4.43 13.24
N THR A 115 4.63 5.02 13.46
CA THR A 115 5.92 4.32 13.56
C THR A 115 5.98 3.31 14.72
N GLY A 116 5.40 3.65 15.87
CA GLY A 116 5.46 2.82 17.08
C GLY A 116 4.38 1.76 17.18
N ALA A 117 3.13 2.12 16.85
CA ALA A 117 1.97 1.25 17.02
C ALA A 117 1.78 0.28 15.87
N ALA A 118 2.13 0.65 14.62
CA ALA A 118 1.91 -0.21 13.46
C ALA A 118 2.66 -1.56 13.55
N PRO A 119 3.93 -1.64 14.00
CA PRO A 119 4.60 -2.94 14.24
C PRO A 119 3.87 -3.82 15.26
N VAL A 120 3.33 -3.24 16.35
CA VAL A 120 2.59 -3.99 17.38
C VAL A 120 1.29 -4.54 16.81
N ILE A 121 0.56 -3.75 16.03
CA ILE A 121 -0.67 -4.18 15.35
C ILE A 121 -0.36 -5.31 14.35
N ALA A 122 0.74 -5.20 13.60
CA ALA A 122 1.19 -6.24 12.68
C ALA A 122 1.51 -7.55 13.41
N GLU A 123 2.22 -7.46 14.54
CA GLU A 123 2.55 -8.63 15.36
C GLU A 123 1.29 -9.32 15.88
N ILE A 124 0.31 -8.56 16.36
CA ILE A 124 -0.99 -9.09 16.80
C ILE A 124 -1.67 -9.82 15.64
N ALA A 125 -1.72 -9.20 14.45
CA ALA A 125 -2.38 -9.77 13.29
C ALA A 125 -1.73 -11.08 12.83
N LYS A 126 -0.40 -11.12 12.76
CA LYS A 126 0.37 -12.31 12.38
C LYS A 126 0.19 -13.44 13.39
N ASN A 127 0.14 -13.13 14.70
CA ASN A 127 -0.15 -14.11 15.75
C ASN A 127 -1.57 -14.69 15.67
N LEU A 128 -2.51 -13.95 15.07
CA LEU A 128 -3.87 -14.41 14.79
C LEU A 128 -3.98 -15.22 13.48
N GLY A 129 -2.89 -15.37 12.73
CA GLY A 129 -2.86 -16.10 11.45
C GLY A 129 -3.35 -15.29 10.24
N ILE A 130 -3.50 -13.97 10.39
CA ILE A 130 -4.06 -13.08 9.37
C ILE A 130 -3.00 -12.78 8.30
N LEU A 131 -3.36 -12.79 7.01
CA LEU A 131 -2.49 -12.27 5.94
C LEU A 131 -2.22 -10.80 6.13
N THR A 132 -1.03 -10.45 6.61
CA THR A 132 -0.73 -9.11 7.11
C THR A 132 0.16 -8.37 6.12
N VAL A 133 -0.40 -7.35 5.45
CA VAL A 133 0.29 -6.52 4.47
C VAL A 133 0.41 -5.11 5.01
N ALA A 134 1.63 -4.57 5.09
CA ALA A 134 1.84 -3.18 5.47
C ALA A 134 2.16 -2.32 4.25
N VAL A 135 1.50 -1.18 4.13
CA VAL A 135 1.76 -0.15 3.11
C VAL A 135 2.12 1.14 3.84
N VAL A 136 3.41 1.49 3.86
CA VAL A 136 3.94 2.58 4.70
C VAL A 136 4.68 3.60 3.86
N THR A 137 4.56 4.88 4.23
CA THR A 137 5.36 5.95 3.59
C THR A 137 6.56 6.33 4.45
N THR A 138 7.69 6.64 3.81
CA THR A 138 8.80 7.36 4.44
C THR A 138 8.58 8.87 4.36
N PRO A 139 9.14 9.67 5.28
CA PRO A 139 8.92 11.12 5.28
C PRO A 139 9.62 11.80 4.11
N PHE A 140 9.15 12.99 3.74
CA PHE A 140 9.88 13.85 2.81
C PHE A 140 11.22 14.27 3.43
N TYR A 141 12.22 14.52 2.58
CA TYR A 141 13.55 14.93 3.01
C TYR A 141 13.53 16.21 3.86
N PHE A 142 12.68 17.18 3.50
CA PHE A 142 12.55 18.45 4.23
C PHE A 142 12.00 18.29 5.65
N GLU A 143 11.41 17.14 6.00
CA GLU A 143 10.89 16.88 7.34
C GLU A 143 12.01 16.58 8.37
N GLY A 144 13.23 16.38 7.87
CA GLY A 144 14.45 16.31 8.67
C GLY A 144 14.89 14.90 9.07
N ASP A 145 16.20 14.78 9.34
CA ASP A 145 16.89 13.54 9.69
C ASP A 145 16.29 12.79 10.90
N PRO A 146 15.80 13.44 11.98
CA PRO A 146 15.17 12.72 13.10
C PRO A 146 13.94 11.90 12.67
N ARG A 147 13.07 12.46 11.82
CA ARG A 147 11.90 11.76 11.29
C ARG A 147 12.32 10.61 10.38
N TRP A 148 13.31 10.83 9.52
CA TRP A 148 13.85 9.79 8.65
C TRP A 148 14.39 8.60 9.45
N LYS A 149 15.21 8.85 10.48
CA LYS A 149 15.76 7.81 11.36
C LYS A 149 14.67 7.05 12.09
N ALA A 150 13.66 7.75 12.61
CA ALA A 150 12.51 7.10 13.24
C ALA A 150 11.76 6.20 12.25
N ALA A 151 11.56 6.67 11.01
CA ALA A 151 10.91 5.87 9.97
C ALA A 151 11.68 4.59 9.64
N MET A 152 13.00 4.68 9.44
CA MET A 152 13.84 3.50 9.16
C MET A 152 13.84 2.49 10.32
N GLN A 153 13.81 2.96 11.56
CA GLN A 153 13.66 2.08 12.72
C GLN A 153 12.29 1.40 12.75
N GLY A 154 11.23 2.14 12.44
CA GLY A 154 9.88 1.58 12.29
C GLY A 154 9.82 0.50 11.22
N ILE A 155 10.42 0.74 10.04
CA ILE A 155 10.44 -0.21 8.90
C ILE A 155 11.11 -1.51 9.34
N ARG A 156 12.27 -1.43 10.00
CA ARG A 156 12.96 -2.62 10.53
C ARG A 156 12.11 -3.44 11.49
N LYS A 157 11.34 -2.77 12.35
CA LYS A 157 10.44 -3.44 13.30
C LYS A 157 9.26 -4.09 12.59
N ILE A 158 8.51 -3.33 11.78
CA ILE A 158 7.29 -3.86 11.14
C ILE A 158 7.62 -4.98 10.15
N HIS A 159 8.76 -4.93 9.47
CA HIS A 159 9.20 -5.96 8.53
C HIS A 159 9.23 -7.37 9.15
N GLN A 160 9.59 -7.48 10.44
CA GLN A 160 9.64 -8.76 11.16
C GLN A 160 8.24 -9.31 11.48
N HIS A 161 7.20 -8.47 11.40
CA HIS A 161 5.86 -8.76 11.89
C HIS A 161 4.78 -8.75 10.79
N VAL A 162 5.18 -8.62 9.52
CA VAL A 162 4.26 -8.68 8.38
C VAL A 162 4.57 -9.89 7.50
N ASP A 163 3.63 -10.21 6.62
CA ASP A 163 3.84 -11.15 5.53
C ASP A 163 4.45 -10.42 4.32
N THR A 164 3.94 -9.23 4.01
CA THR A 164 4.42 -8.36 2.94
C THR A 164 4.56 -6.91 3.42
N LEU A 165 5.68 -6.26 3.08
CA LEU A 165 5.92 -4.83 3.31
C LEU A 165 6.08 -4.05 2.00
N ILE A 166 5.19 -3.10 1.75
CA ILE A 166 5.29 -2.13 0.66
C ILE A 166 5.75 -0.80 1.25
N LYS A 167 6.99 -0.43 0.98
CA LYS A 167 7.57 0.87 1.34
C LYS A 167 7.34 1.85 0.19
N ILE A 168 6.87 3.05 0.52
CA ILE A 168 6.64 4.11 -0.46
C ILE A 168 7.46 5.34 -0.04
N SER A 169 8.38 5.76 -0.90
CA SER A 169 9.18 6.96 -0.67
C SER A 169 8.45 8.24 -1.05
N ASN A 170 8.13 9.08 -0.07
CA ASN A 170 7.57 10.41 -0.36
C ASN A 170 8.54 11.28 -1.17
N ASN A 171 9.86 11.03 -1.09
CA ASN A 171 10.84 11.72 -1.92
C ASN A 171 10.71 11.37 -3.40
N LYS A 172 10.30 10.14 -3.73
CA LYS A 172 10.04 9.73 -5.12
C LYS A 172 8.80 10.39 -5.69
N LEU A 173 7.80 10.68 -4.84
CA LEU A 173 6.63 11.46 -5.24
C LEU A 173 6.99 12.91 -5.60
N LEU A 174 7.99 13.51 -4.94
CA LEU A 174 8.46 14.87 -5.28
C LEU A 174 9.00 14.96 -6.72
N GLU A 175 9.55 13.88 -7.27
CA GLU A 175 10.09 13.87 -8.64
C GLU A 175 8.99 14.05 -9.70
N GLU A 176 7.71 13.79 -9.36
CA GLU A 176 6.56 13.99 -10.27
C GLU A 176 5.93 15.38 -10.15
N PHE A 177 6.22 16.10 -9.08
CA PHE A 177 5.51 17.35 -8.80
C PHE A 177 6.04 18.51 -9.63
N SER A 178 5.11 19.33 -10.14
CA SER A 178 5.44 20.65 -10.66
C SER A 178 6.09 21.50 -9.57
N SER A 179 6.97 22.42 -9.96
CA SER A 179 7.56 23.42 -9.07
C SER A 179 6.55 24.21 -8.22
N ASP A 180 5.30 24.28 -8.68
CA ASP A 180 4.25 25.12 -8.12
C ASP A 180 3.33 24.35 -7.15
N ILE A 181 3.61 23.07 -6.86
CA ILE A 181 2.78 22.29 -5.94
C ILE A 181 2.77 22.92 -4.54
N THR A 182 1.60 22.99 -3.91
CA THR A 182 1.53 23.44 -2.52
C THR A 182 1.94 22.32 -1.57
N PHE A 183 2.44 22.69 -0.39
CA PHE A 183 2.73 21.73 0.68
C PHE A 183 1.53 20.83 1.00
N VAL A 184 0.32 21.42 1.04
CA VAL A 184 -0.91 20.68 1.33
C VAL A 184 -1.20 19.64 0.26
N ASP A 185 -1.00 19.98 -1.01
CA ASP A 185 -1.27 19.06 -2.11
C ASP A 185 -0.21 17.96 -2.22
N ALA A 186 1.04 18.23 -1.84
CA ALA A 186 2.08 17.20 -1.74
C ALA A 186 1.74 16.11 -0.71
N PHE A 187 1.29 16.50 0.49
CA PHE A 187 0.82 15.53 1.50
C PHE A 187 -0.45 14.80 1.07
N LYS A 188 -1.40 15.50 0.44
CA LYS A 188 -2.55 14.84 -0.16
C LYS A 188 -2.11 13.82 -1.20
N LYS A 189 -1.06 14.07 -1.99
CA LYS A 189 -0.60 13.06 -2.94
C LYS A 189 -0.03 11.84 -2.22
N ALA A 190 0.76 12.02 -1.15
CA ALA A 190 1.24 10.90 -0.35
C ALA A 190 0.09 10.03 0.21
N ASP A 191 -0.96 10.66 0.72
CA ASP A 191 -2.18 9.97 1.17
C ASP A 191 -2.91 9.26 0.00
N GLU A 192 -2.95 9.88 -1.18
CA GLU A 192 -3.50 9.28 -2.41
C GLU A 192 -2.72 8.03 -2.83
N THR A 193 -1.40 8.06 -2.70
CA THR A 193 -0.53 6.92 -3.01
C THR A 193 -0.80 5.72 -2.11
N LEU A 194 -0.99 5.93 -0.79
CA LEU A 194 -1.41 4.89 0.15
C LEU A 194 -2.76 4.28 -0.26
N TYR A 195 -3.71 5.14 -0.65
CA TYR A 195 -5.01 4.72 -1.19
C TYR A 195 -4.86 3.85 -2.45
N GLN A 196 -4.07 4.29 -3.44
CA GLN A 196 -3.87 3.53 -4.67
C GLN A 196 -3.27 2.15 -4.40
N GLY A 197 -2.35 2.05 -3.44
CA GLY A 197 -1.77 0.77 -3.08
C GLY A 197 -2.74 -0.20 -2.44
N ILE A 198 -3.54 0.24 -1.48
CA ILE A 198 -4.55 -0.63 -0.87
C ILE A 198 -5.68 -0.95 -1.85
N LYS A 199 -6.14 0.03 -2.63
CA LYS A 199 -7.17 -0.18 -3.67
C LYS A 199 -6.70 -1.20 -4.69
N GLY A 200 -5.49 -1.05 -5.21
CA GLY A 200 -4.94 -1.92 -6.24
C GLY A 200 -4.92 -3.38 -5.83
N ILE A 201 -4.65 -3.68 -4.55
CA ILE A 201 -4.58 -5.06 -4.02
C ILE A 201 -5.98 -5.56 -3.60
N SER A 202 -6.77 -4.72 -2.92
CA SER A 202 -8.12 -5.09 -2.48
C SER A 202 -9.05 -5.39 -3.66
N GLU A 203 -9.00 -4.60 -4.73
CA GLU A 203 -9.79 -4.82 -5.95
C GLU A 203 -9.42 -6.15 -6.65
N LEU A 204 -8.24 -6.73 -6.40
CA LEU A 204 -7.89 -8.07 -6.93
C LEU A 204 -8.70 -9.18 -6.30
N ILE A 205 -9.12 -8.98 -5.05
CA ILE A 205 -9.79 -9.97 -4.23
C ILE A 205 -11.30 -9.77 -4.28
N THR A 206 -11.73 -8.51 -4.18
CA THR A 206 -13.15 -8.16 -4.00
C THR A 206 -13.89 -8.07 -5.33
N LYS A 207 -13.27 -7.48 -6.37
CA LYS A 207 -13.91 -7.34 -7.68
C LYS A 207 -13.77 -8.64 -8.47
N ARG A 208 -14.90 -9.11 -8.99
CA ARG A 208 -14.92 -10.28 -9.87
C ARG A 208 -14.51 -9.88 -11.29
N GLY A 209 -13.44 -10.50 -11.78
CA GLY A 209 -13.00 -10.46 -13.15
C GLY A 209 -13.45 -11.66 -13.99
N ILE A 210 -13.09 -11.61 -15.28
CA ILE A 210 -13.21 -12.74 -16.22
C ILE A 210 -12.18 -13.81 -15.87
N ILE A 211 -10.96 -13.38 -15.55
CA ILE A 211 -9.91 -14.22 -14.98
C ILE A 211 -9.72 -13.74 -13.55
N ASN A 212 -10.37 -14.43 -12.60
CA ASN A 212 -10.24 -14.11 -11.18
C ASN A 212 -8.93 -14.69 -10.65
N LEU A 213 -8.17 -13.85 -9.96
CA LEU A 213 -7.22 -14.34 -8.96
C LEU A 213 -8.03 -14.67 -7.71
N ASP A 214 -7.90 -15.89 -7.20
CA ASP A 214 -8.53 -16.22 -5.94
C ASP A 214 -7.65 -15.77 -4.75
N PHE A 215 -8.24 -15.81 -3.55
CA PHE A 215 -7.51 -15.42 -2.34
C PHE A 215 -6.29 -16.32 -2.10
N ALA A 216 -6.35 -17.60 -2.49
CA ALA A 216 -5.26 -18.54 -2.29
C ALA A 216 -4.06 -18.24 -3.20
N ASP A 217 -4.31 -17.77 -4.43
CA ASP A 217 -3.26 -17.28 -5.33
C ASP A 217 -2.56 -16.06 -4.74
N ILE A 218 -3.32 -15.09 -4.23
CA ILE A 218 -2.77 -13.88 -3.62
C ILE A 218 -2.01 -14.23 -2.34
N GLU A 219 -2.59 -15.08 -1.49
CA GLU A 219 -1.94 -15.58 -0.28
C GLU A 219 -0.64 -16.30 -0.63
N SER A 220 -0.61 -17.15 -1.66
CA SER A 220 0.59 -17.89 -2.06
C SER A 220 1.77 -16.99 -2.44
N VAL A 221 1.51 -15.80 -2.96
CA VAL A 221 2.52 -14.83 -3.39
C VAL A 221 2.91 -13.84 -2.28
N MET A 222 1.95 -13.47 -1.41
CA MET A 222 2.15 -12.42 -0.40
C MET A 222 2.49 -12.96 0.99
N ARG A 223 2.18 -14.22 1.30
CA ARG A 223 2.47 -14.84 2.59
C ARG A 223 3.98 -14.97 2.79
N ASN A 224 4.52 -14.37 3.86
CA ASN A 224 5.96 -14.32 4.15
C ASN A 224 6.84 -13.90 2.95
N ALA A 225 6.33 -13.02 2.09
CA ALA A 225 7.03 -12.57 0.89
C ALA A 225 8.16 -11.57 1.18
N GLY A 226 8.22 -11.04 2.41
CA GLY A 226 9.19 -10.04 2.81
C GLY A 226 8.75 -8.69 2.27
N ALA A 227 9.59 -8.01 1.50
CA ALA A 227 9.11 -6.81 0.85
C ALA A 227 8.44 -7.04 -0.50
N ALA A 228 7.66 -6.03 -0.90
CA ALA A 228 7.03 -5.97 -2.19
C ALA A 228 7.13 -4.57 -2.80
N MET A 229 7.12 -4.55 -4.13
CA MET A 229 6.97 -3.33 -4.93
C MET A 229 5.61 -3.34 -5.60
N LEU A 230 5.02 -2.16 -5.72
CA LEU A 230 3.74 -1.95 -6.35
C LEU A 230 3.94 -1.03 -7.55
N GLY A 231 3.49 -1.44 -8.72
CA GLY A 231 3.40 -0.62 -9.92
C GLY A 231 1.95 -0.40 -10.30
N ILE A 232 1.55 0.85 -10.58
CA ILE A 232 0.23 1.14 -11.12
C ILE A 232 0.40 2.02 -12.35
N GLY A 233 -0.15 1.59 -13.46
CA GLY A 233 -0.11 2.31 -14.72
C GLY A 233 -1.48 2.42 -15.35
N VAL A 234 -1.76 3.58 -15.93
CA VAL A 234 -2.97 3.82 -16.73
C VAL A 234 -2.52 4.17 -18.13
N GLY A 235 -3.18 3.61 -19.13
CA GLY A 235 -2.97 3.92 -20.54
C GLY A 235 -4.29 4.23 -21.24
N LYS A 236 -4.21 5.05 -22.29
CA LYS A 236 -5.38 5.50 -23.07
C LYS A 236 -5.13 5.41 -24.57
N GLY A 237 -6.20 5.25 -25.34
CA GLY A 237 -6.18 5.24 -26.80
C GLY A 237 -5.76 3.89 -27.40
N GLU A 238 -5.20 3.92 -28.62
CA GLU A 238 -4.95 2.72 -29.44
C GLU A 238 -3.95 1.75 -28.79
N ASN A 239 -2.90 2.26 -28.13
CA ASN A 239 -1.86 1.47 -27.47
C ASN A 239 -2.03 1.43 -25.94
N ARG A 240 -3.27 1.59 -25.44
CA ARG A 240 -3.57 1.75 -24.01
C ARG A 240 -2.99 0.64 -23.13
N ALA A 241 -3.01 -0.61 -23.56
CA ALA A 241 -2.50 -1.73 -22.75
C ALA A 241 -0.97 -1.71 -22.64
N THR A 242 -0.29 -1.46 -23.76
CA THR A 242 1.17 -1.29 -23.81
C THR A 242 1.62 -0.10 -22.97
N ILE A 243 0.91 1.04 -23.08
CA ILE A 243 1.20 2.25 -22.29
C ILE A 243 0.97 1.98 -20.80
N ALA A 244 -0.16 1.35 -20.44
CA ALA A 244 -0.47 1.03 -19.05
C ALA A 244 0.58 0.10 -18.42
N ALA A 245 1.03 -0.93 -19.14
CA ALA A 245 2.06 -1.84 -18.68
C ALA A 245 3.40 -1.13 -18.44
N ARG A 246 3.84 -0.29 -19.39
CA ARG A 246 5.07 0.51 -19.23
C ARG A 246 4.96 1.49 -18.07
N ASN A 247 3.84 2.21 -17.95
CA ASN A 247 3.60 3.13 -16.85
C ASN A 247 3.60 2.41 -15.50
N ALA A 248 3.14 1.15 -15.43
CA ALA A 248 3.19 0.36 -14.20
C ALA A 248 4.64 -0.01 -13.83
N LEU A 249 5.48 -0.36 -14.80
CA LEU A 249 6.90 -0.67 -14.61
C LEU A 249 7.72 0.57 -14.23
N GLU A 250 7.41 1.72 -14.83
CA GLU A 250 8.11 3.00 -14.62
C GLU A 250 7.51 3.82 -13.46
N SER A 251 6.48 3.28 -12.81
CA SER A 251 5.80 3.90 -11.66
C SER A 251 6.80 4.29 -10.58
N LYS A 252 6.66 5.49 -10.01
CA LYS A 252 7.50 5.94 -8.88
C LYS A 252 7.29 5.15 -7.58
N LEU A 253 6.27 4.31 -7.55
CA LEU A 253 6.04 3.33 -6.49
C LEU A 253 6.94 2.08 -6.63
N VAL A 254 7.57 1.91 -7.81
CA VAL A 254 8.60 0.92 -8.09
C VAL A 254 9.95 1.60 -7.90
N GLU A 255 10.50 1.50 -6.69
CA GLU A 255 11.75 2.20 -6.34
C GLU A 255 13.00 1.56 -6.98
N HIS A 256 12.94 0.27 -7.31
CA HIS A 256 14.02 -0.46 -7.95
C HIS A 256 13.49 -1.36 -9.07
N PRO A 257 14.34 -1.76 -10.04
CA PRO A 257 13.95 -2.67 -11.10
C PRO A 257 13.37 -3.98 -10.55
N ILE A 258 12.26 -4.42 -11.11
CA ILE A 258 11.57 -5.67 -10.74
C ILE A 258 12.17 -6.92 -11.42
N GLU A 259 13.27 -6.76 -12.14
CA GLU A 259 13.91 -7.80 -12.96
C GLU A 259 14.20 -9.08 -12.18
N ASN A 260 14.50 -8.92 -10.88
CA ASN A 260 14.85 -10.01 -9.98
C ASN A 260 13.71 -10.45 -9.06
N ALA A 261 12.46 -10.09 -9.37
CA ALA A 261 11.30 -10.57 -8.61
C ALA A 261 11.01 -12.05 -8.93
N ASN A 262 10.86 -12.87 -7.89
CA ASN A 262 10.56 -14.29 -8.03
C ASN A 262 9.07 -14.56 -8.20
N SER A 263 8.20 -13.65 -7.75
CA SER A 263 6.76 -13.81 -7.87
C SER A 263 6.09 -12.49 -8.18
N ILE A 264 5.09 -12.54 -9.05
CA ILE A 264 4.44 -11.36 -9.62
C ILE A 264 2.95 -11.59 -9.68
N ILE A 265 2.19 -10.63 -9.15
CA ILE A 265 0.76 -10.50 -9.42
C ILE A 265 0.59 -9.39 -10.45
N LEU A 266 0.03 -9.73 -11.61
CA LEU A 266 -0.33 -8.80 -12.65
C LEU A 266 -1.85 -8.77 -12.77
N ASN A 267 -2.44 -7.60 -12.55
CA ASN A 267 -3.86 -7.39 -12.76
C ASN A 267 -4.11 -6.35 -13.84
N ILE A 268 -5.03 -6.67 -14.74
CA ILE A 268 -5.48 -5.77 -15.80
C ILE A 268 -6.94 -5.45 -15.55
N THR A 269 -7.25 -4.18 -15.35
CA THR A 269 -8.63 -3.67 -15.27
C THR A 269 -8.94 -2.87 -16.52
N ALA A 270 -10.01 -3.24 -17.22
CA ALA A 270 -10.42 -2.59 -18.46
C ALA A 270 -11.94 -2.64 -18.65
N SER A 271 -12.48 -1.89 -19.61
CA SER A 271 -13.88 -1.99 -20.00
C SER A 271 -14.16 -3.21 -20.89
N ASN A 272 -15.43 -3.45 -21.22
CA ASN A 272 -15.84 -4.53 -22.13
C ASN A 272 -15.24 -4.44 -23.55
N SER A 273 -14.65 -3.30 -23.92
CA SER A 273 -14.00 -3.10 -25.22
C SER A 273 -12.60 -3.74 -25.30
N PHE A 274 -12.07 -4.25 -24.18
CA PHE A 274 -10.71 -4.78 -24.09
C PHE A 274 -10.53 -6.06 -24.91
N LYS A 275 -9.53 -6.06 -25.80
CA LYS A 275 -9.30 -7.15 -26.76
C LYS A 275 -8.20 -8.09 -26.27
N LEU A 276 -8.26 -9.35 -26.73
CA LEU A 276 -7.27 -10.37 -26.40
C LEU A 276 -5.83 -9.99 -26.80
N HIS A 277 -5.63 -9.31 -27.93
CA HIS A 277 -4.28 -8.88 -28.33
C HIS A 277 -3.71 -7.82 -27.39
N GLU A 278 -4.55 -6.90 -26.88
CA GLU A 278 -4.13 -5.87 -25.93
C GLU A 278 -3.67 -6.50 -24.61
N MET A 279 -4.37 -7.55 -24.15
CA MET A 279 -3.93 -8.36 -23.01
C MET A 279 -2.56 -9.01 -23.26
N GLN A 280 -2.37 -9.61 -24.43
CA GLN A 280 -1.12 -10.27 -24.79
C GLN A 280 0.05 -9.28 -24.82
N GLU A 281 -0.15 -8.09 -25.40
CA GLU A 281 0.86 -7.03 -25.41
C GLU A 281 1.29 -6.61 -24.00
N ALA A 282 0.33 -6.35 -23.11
CA ALA A 282 0.63 -5.99 -21.73
C ALA A 282 1.38 -7.11 -21.00
N ALA A 283 0.92 -8.36 -21.14
CA ALA A 283 1.55 -9.52 -20.49
C ALA A 283 2.99 -9.77 -21.00
N VAL A 284 3.24 -9.60 -22.30
CA VAL A 284 4.58 -9.75 -22.89
C VAL A 284 5.55 -8.71 -22.35
N ILE A 285 5.13 -7.44 -22.24
CA ILE A 285 5.98 -6.36 -21.71
C ILE A 285 6.41 -6.69 -20.28
N ILE A 286 5.46 -7.05 -19.41
CA ILE A 286 5.77 -7.41 -18.02
C ILE A 286 6.68 -8.64 -17.97
N ARG A 287 6.39 -9.69 -18.75
CA ARG A 287 7.19 -10.91 -18.75
C ARG A 287 8.64 -10.69 -19.22
N GLN A 288 8.85 -9.77 -20.16
CA GLN A 288 10.19 -9.42 -20.65
C GLN A 288 11.03 -8.64 -19.63
N THR A 289 10.40 -7.95 -18.69
CA THR A 289 11.06 -7.16 -17.65
C THR A 289 11.34 -7.97 -16.38
N CYS A 290 10.92 -9.23 -16.31
CA CYS A 290 11.02 -10.04 -15.09
C CYS A 290 11.84 -11.30 -15.34
N SER A 291 12.33 -11.94 -14.27
CA SER A 291 13.03 -13.21 -14.33
C SER A 291 12.24 -14.26 -15.12
N GLU A 292 12.93 -15.02 -15.99
CA GLU A 292 12.31 -16.09 -16.79
C GLU A 292 11.61 -17.14 -15.93
N ASN A 293 12.05 -17.31 -14.68
CA ASN A 293 11.52 -18.27 -13.72
C ASN A 293 10.51 -17.66 -12.73
N ALA A 294 10.15 -16.38 -12.89
CA ALA A 294 9.19 -15.73 -12.00
C ALA A 294 7.81 -16.42 -12.11
N ASP A 295 7.18 -16.70 -10.96
CA ASP A 295 5.79 -17.14 -10.90
C ASP A 295 4.88 -15.95 -11.18
N LEU A 296 4.11 -16.00 -12.28
CA LEU A 296 3.26 -14.91 -12.73
C LEU A 296 1.79 -15.28 -12.56
N LYS A 297 1.12 -14.61 -11.63
CA LYS A 297 -0.32 -14.68 -11.40
C LYS A 297 -1.01 -13.57 -12.19
N LEU A 298 -1.76 -13.93 -13.23
CA LEU A 298 -2.49 -12.98 -14.09
C LEU A 298 -3.97 -12.91 -13.71
N GLY A 299 -4.43 -11.72 -13.32
CA GLY A 299 -5.83 -11.37 -13.12
C GLY A 299 -6.34 -10.42 -14.21
N ILE A 300 -7.61 -10.57 -14.59
CA ILE A 300 -8.27 -9.67 -15.55
C ILE A 300 -9.67 -9.34 -15.04
N ASN A 301 -9.84 -8.08 -14.68
CA ASN A 301 -11.08 -7.50 -14.23
C ASN A 301 -11.72 -6.65 -15.33
N VAL A 302 -13.02 -6.88 -15.56
CA VAL A 302 -13.79 -6.03 -16.47
C VAL A 302 -14.67 -5.10 -15.64
N ASP A 303 -14.40 -3.81 -15.75
CA ASP A 303 -15.12 -2.74 -15.07
C ASP A 303 -15.98 -1.99 -16.10
N PRO A 304 -17.30 -2.21 -16.14
CA PRO A 304 -18.18 -1.52 -17.09
C PRO A 304 -18.23 -0.01 -16.92
N GLU A 305 -17.88 0.51 -15.74
CA GLU A 305 -17.85 1.95 -15.44
C GLU A 305 -16.53 2.61 -15.88
N MET A 306 -15.51 1.81 -16.23
CA MET A 306 -14.25 2.34 -16.74
C MET A 306 -14.42 2.89 -18.16
N PRO A 307 -13.81 4.05 -18.50
CA PRO A 307 -13.85 4.59 -19.85
C PRO A 307 -13.43 3.59 -20.93
N GLU A 308 -14.15 3.58 -22.05
CA GLU A 308 -13.94 2.60 -23.13
C GLU A 308 -12.55 2.63 -23.75
N ASP A 309 -11.81 3.74 -23.61
CA ASP A 309 -10.47 3.95 -24.16
C ASP A 309 -9.36 3.78 -23.12
N GLU A 310 -9.69 3.43 -21.87
CA GLU A 310 -8.74 3.33 -20.75
C GLU A 310 -8.46 1.87 -20.38
N VAL A 311 -7.22 1.60 -19.97
CA VAL A 311 -6.78 0.35 -19.32
C VAL A 311 -5.92 0.71 -18.12
N ARG A 312 -6.13 0.00 -17.01
CA ARG A 312 -5.29 0.07 -15.82
C ARG A 312 -4.55 -1.25 -15.63
N VAL A 313 -3.25 -1.17 -15.38
CA VAL A 313 -2.39 -2.28 -15.01
C VAL A 313 -1.92 -2.06 -13.57
N THR A 314 -2.12 -3.07 -12.71
CA THR A 314 -1.58 -3.12 -11.36
C THR A 314 -0.62 -4.29 -11.27
N LEU A 315 0.58 -4.03 -10.79
CA LEU A 315 1.67 -4.98 -10.66
C LEU A 315 2.10 -5.04 -9.20
N ILE A 316 2.22 -6.24 -8.64
CA ILE A 316 2.82 -6.47 -7.33
C ILE A 316 3.97 -7.44 -7.55
N ALA A 317 5.18 -7.03 -7.20
CA ALA A 317 6.38 -7.84 -7.31
C ALA A 317 6.89 -8.19 -5.91
N THR A 318 7.10 -9.49 -5.65
CA THR A 318 7.59 -10.01 -4.36
C THR A 318 8.79 -10.94 -4.55
N GLY A 319 9.43 -11.35 -3.45
CA GLY A 319 10.60 -12.21 -3.48
C GLY A 319 11.79 -11.55 -4.15
N LEU A 320 12.00 -10.27 -3.85
CA LEU A 320 13.04 -9.42 -4.42
C LEU A 320 14.41 -9.79 -3.84
N GLU A 321 15.41 -10.00 -4.71
CA GLU A 321 16.79 -10.14 -4.25
C GLU A 321 17.28 -8.86 -3.56
N ARG A 322 18.09 -9.00 -2.51
CA ARG A 322 18.66 -7.89 -1.71
C ARG A 322 17.60 -6.98 -1.08
N GLU A 323 16.65 -7.56 -0.38
CA GLU A 323 15.57 -6.79 0.22
C GLU A 323 15.99 -5.69 1.20
N GLU A 324 17.12 -5.89 1.88
CA GLU A 324 17.69 -4.91 2.76
C GLU A 324 18.17 -3.64 2.03
N ASP A 325 18.65 -3.78 0.79
CA ASP A 325 19.21 -2.68 0.02
C ASP A 325 18.13 -1.64 -0.29
N PHE A 326 16.89 -2.05 -0.59
CA PHE A 326 15.81 -1.11 -0.85
C PHE A 326 15.00 -0.75 0.40
N LEU A 327 14.79 -1.66 1.37
CA LEU A 327 14.05 -1.30 2.59
C LEU A 327 14.80 -0.27 3.44
N TYR A 328 16.13 -0.28 3.40
CA TYR A 328 16.98 0.53 4.27
C TYR A 328 17.91 1.49 3.52
N SER A 329 17.69 1.69 2.21
CA SER A 329 18.50 2.58 1.39
C SER A 329 18.56 4.00 1.97
N GLN A 330 19.76 4.56 2.03
CA GLN A 330 19.95 6.01 2.23
C GLN A 330 20.01 6.78 0.90
N GLU A 331 19.89 6.09 -0.23
CA GLU A 331 19.94 6.70 -1.56
C GLU A 331 18.64 7.41 -1.94
N ASP A 332 17.57 7.20 -1.16
CA ASP A 332 16.26 7.88 -1.26
C ASP A 332 16.33 9.40 -1.02
N ILE A 333 17.51 9.96 -0.74
CA ILE A 333 17.76 11.40 -0.65
C ILE A 333 17.98 11.96 -2.07
N PRO A 334 17.08 12.84 -2.58
CA PRO A 334 17.23 13.40 -3.92
C PRO A 334 18.57 14.10 -4.12
N ALA A 335 19.16 13.98 -5.31
CA ALA A 335 20.47 14.54 -5.63
C ALA A 335 20.54 16.07 -5.41
N LEU A 336 19.43 16.78 -5.66
CA LEU A 336 19.29 18.23 -5.40
C LEU A 336 19.62 18.61 -3.95
N PHE A 337 19.44 17.69 -3.01
CA PHE A 337 19.76 17.89 -1.59
C PHE A 337 21.11 17.28 -1.18
N LYS A 338 21.65 16.32 -1.94
CA LYS A 338 23.05 15.83 -1.77
C LYS A 338 24.06 16.89 -2.18
N PHE A 339 23.75 17.67 -3.21
CA PHE A 339 24.53 18.84 -3.66
C PHE A 339 23.89 20.10 -3.09
N GLY A 340 24.05 20.33 -1.79
CA GLY A 340 23.41 21.43 -1.08
C GLY A 340 23.53 22.77 -1.80
N LEU A 341 22.41 23.45 -1.99
CA LEU A 341 22.31 24.90 -2.15
C LEU A 341 23.36 25.55 -3.09
N GLU A 342 23.46 25.09 -4.34
CA GLU A 342 23.78 26.02 -5.43
C GLU A 342 22.48 26.72 -5.88
N VAL A 343 21.79 27.35 -4.92
CA VAL A 343 20.87 28.42 -5.27
C VAL A 343 21.77 29.57 -5.68
N MET A 344 21.95 29.71 -6.99
CA MET A 344 22.47 30.90 -7.63
C MET A 344 21.67 32.09 -7.10
N GLY A 345 22.22 32.80 -6.12
CA GLY A 345 21.81 34.16 -5.86
C GLY A 345 22.02 34.95 -7.16
N ASN A 346 21.06 35.78 -7.52
CA ASN A 346 21.07 36.59 -8.75
C ASN A 346 22.29 37.53 -8.91
N ASP A 347 23.25 37.51 -7.98
CA ASP A 347 24.42 38.39 -7.94
C ASP A 347 25.78 37.65 -7.96
N GLY A 348 25.81 36.36 -8.28
CA GLY A 348 27.04 35.70 -8.75
C GLY A 348 28.27 35.76 -7.82
N LYS A 349 28.11 35.81 -6.51
CA LYS A 349 29.22 35.70 -5.55
C LYS A 349 28.96 34.63 -4.49
N LYS A 350 29.93 33.73 -4.35
CA LYS A 350 30.00 32.66 -3.34
C LYS A 350 30.12 33.27 -1.95
N VAL A 351 29.35 32.74 -0.99
CA VAL A 351 29.69 32.80 0.45
C VAL A 351 30.08 31.40 0.87
#